data_AF-A0A0N0A9P9-F1
#
_entry.id   AF-A0A0N0A9P9-F1
#
_cell.length_a   1.000
_cell.length_b   1.000
_cell.length_c   1.000
_cell.angle_alpha   90.00
_cell.angle_beta   90.00
_cell.angle_gamma   90.00
#
_symmetry.space_group_name_H-M   'P 1'
#
loop_
_entity.id
_entity.type
_entity.pdbx_description
1 polymer ?
#
loop_
_entity_poly.entity_id
_entity_poly.type
_entity_poly.pdbx_seq_one_letter_code
_entity_poly.pdbx_strand_id
1 'polypeptide(L)' 'MVEELRDTYGPPAERRMTGAQSGTYETALRAWRDLARDVQTAVSEYAKETGRPRGEVETEVARAASQDDR' A
#
# COMPACT_ATOMS: atom_id res chain seq x y z
N MET A 1 -12.66 -20.72 7.75
CA MET A 1 -12.41 -19.67 8.80
C MET A 1 -10.96 -19.79 9.26
N VAL A 2 -10.41 -18.89 10.09
CA VAL A 2 -8.97 -18.90 10.50
C VAL A 2 -8.46 -20.28 10.97
N GLU A 3 -9.32 -21.10 11.56
CA GLU A 3 -9.02 -22.47 12.00
C GLU A 3 -8.67 -23.41 10.83
N GLU A 4 -9.38 -23.32 9.71
CA GLU A 4 -9.16 -24.12 8.49
C GLU A 4 -7.83 -23.77 7.81
N LEU A 5 -7.46 -22.48 7.86
CA LEU A 5 -6.15 -22.01 7.40
C LEU A 5 -5.03 -22.50 8.33
N ARG A 6 -5.28 -22.55 9.64
CA ARG A 6 -4.32 -23.05 10.63
C ARG A 6 -4.09 -24.55 10.50
N ASP A 7 -5.13 -25.33 10.24
CA ASP A 7 -5.01 -26.77 9.98
C ASP A 7 -4.25 -27.05 8.67
N THR A 8 -4.46 -26.21 7.65
CA THR A 8 -3.80 -26.36 6.34
C THR A 8 -2.34 -25.91 6.34
N TYR A 9 -2.01 -24.81 7.03
CA TYR A 9 -0.71 -24.15 6.90
C TYR A 9 0.13 -24.12 8.19
N GLY A 10 -0.43 -24.54 9.32
CA GLY A 10 0.19 -24.45 10.65
C GLY A 10 0.01 -23.07 11.31
N PRO A 11 0.47 -22.88 12.55
CA PRO A 11 0.40 -21.60 13.24
C PRO A 11 1.13 -20.51 12.42
N PRO A 12 0.51 -19.33 12.20
CA PRO A 12 1.02 -18.29 11.30
C PRO A 12 2.47 -17.82 11.57
N ALA A 13 2.98 -18.06 12.78
CA ALA A 13 4.29 -17.59 13.23
C ALA A 13 5.37 -18.70 13.32
N GLU A 14 5.02 -19.98 13.10
CA GLU A 14 6.00 -21.08 13.26
C GLU A 14 6.93 -21.24 12.05
N ARG A 15 6.48 -20.86 10.84
CA ARG A 15 7.33 -20.87 9.64
C ARG A 15 8.02 -19.53 9.47
N ARG A 16 9.31 -19.46 9.83
CA ARG A 16 10.17 -18.35 9.41
C ARG A 16 10.23 -18.31 7.89
N MET A 17 10.07 -17.12 7.32
CA MET A 17 10.28 -16.88 5.89
C MET A 17 11.70 -17.31 5.50
N THR A 18 11.83 -17.96 4.35
CA THR A 18 13.14 -18.25 3.77
C THR A 18 13.84 -16.94 3.40
N GLY A 19 15.16 -16.96 3.27
CA GLY A 19 15.91 -15.76 2.84
C GLY A 19 15.40 -15.19 1.52
N ALA A 20 15.00 -16.05 0.58
CA ALA A 20 14.40 -15.64 -0.69
C ALA A 20 13.03 -14.96 -0.49
N GLN A 21 12.14 -15.53 0.34
CA GLN A 21 10.83 -14.94 0.64
C GLN A 21 10.95 -13.58 1.34
N SER A 22 11.84 -13.47 2.34
CA SER A 22 12.10 -12.22 3.03
C SER A 22 12.68 -11.16 2.09
N GLY A 23 13.59 -11.57 1.19
CA GLY A 23 14.15 -10.68 0.17
C GLY A 23 13.08 -10.13 -0.78
N THR A 24 12.21 -10.99 -1.31
CA THR A 24 11.09 -10.56 -2.16
C THR A 24 10.15 -9.62 -1.43
N TYR A 25 9.80 -9.92 -0.17
CA TYR A 25 8.95 -9.05 0.64
C TYR A 25 9.56 -7.68 0.86
N GLU A 26 10.84 -7.60 1.24
CA GLU A 26 11.52 -6.31 1.45
C GLU A 26 11.63 -5.49 0.16
N THR A 27 11.85 -6.15 -1.00
CA THR A 27 11.81 -5.48 -2.30
C THR A 27 10.43 -4.89 -2.59
N ALA A 28 9.37 -5.68 -2.41
CA ALA A 28 8.00 -5.21 -2.63
C ALA A 28 7.64 -4.06 -1.68
N LEU A 29 8.03 -4.17 -0.41
CA LEU A 29 7.79 -3.15 0.61
C LEU A 29 8.54 -1.85 0.30
N ARG A 30 9.78 -1.93 -0.21
CA ARG A 30 10.52 -0.76 -0.67
C ARG A 30 9.82 -0.09 -1.85
N ALA A 31 9.45 -0.87 -2.87
CA ALA A 31 8.74 -0.36 -4.04
C ALA A 31 7.41 0.32 -3.66
N TRP A 32 6.64 -0.26 -2.73
CA TRP A 32 5.41 0.34 -2.23
C TRP A 32 5.68 1.67 -1.49
N ARG A 33 6.74 1.75 -0.67
CA ARG A 33 7.13 2.99 0.01
C ARG A 33 7.60 4.07 -0.96
N ASP A 34 8.26 3.69 -2.05
CA ASP A 34 8.68 4.62 -3.09
C ASP A 34 7.46 5.20 -3.81
N LEU A 35 6.53 4.34 -4.26
CA LEU A 35 5.27 4.78 -4.88
C LEU A 35 4.43 5.66 -3.95
N ALA A 36 4.32 5.31 -2.66
CA ALA A 36 3.60 6.11 -1.70
C ALA A 36 4.21 7.52 -1.54
N ARG A 37 5.54 7.66 -1.59
CA ARG A 37 6.20 8.96 -1.59
C ARG A 37 5.90 9.75 -2.87
N ASP A 38 5.96 9.10 -4.02
CA ASP A 38 5.70 9.74 -5.31
C ASP A 38 4.26 10.29 -5.39
N VAL A 39 3.27 9.53 -4.91
CA VAL A 39 1.87 9.98 -4.83
C VAL A 39 1.73 11.20 -3.92
N GLN A 40 2.37 11.20 -2.75
CA GLN A 40 2.31 12.33 -1.81
C GLN A 40 2.97 13.59 -2.39
N THR A 41 4.06 13.43 -3.13
CA THR A 41 4.70 14.54 -3.88
C THR A 41 3.76 15.08 -4.95
N ALA A 42 3.21 14.22 -5.81
CA ALA A 42 2.34 14.63 -6.90
C ALA A 42 1.07 15.37 -6.40
N VAL A 43 0.44 14.87 -5.34
CA VAL A 43 -0.73 15.52 -4.72
C VAL A 43 -0.37 16.91 -4.16
N SER A 44 0.81 17.02 -3.53
CA SER A 44 1.29 18.29 -2.98
C SER A 44 1.59 19.32 -4.07
N GLU A 45 2.24 18.88 -5.14
CA GLU A 45 2.56 19.71 -6.31
C GLU A 45 1.28 20.19 -7.00
N TYR A 46 0.35 19.28 -7.30
CA TYR A 46 -0.92 19.62 -7.91
C TYR A 46 -1.74 20.60 -7.05
N ALA A 47 -1.81 20.39 -5.73
CA ALA A 47 -2.51 21.29 -4.82
C ALA A 47 -1.89 22.71 -4.87
N LYS A 48 -0.55 22.79 -4.88
CA LYS A 48 0.17 24.06 -5.00
C LYS A 48 -0.09 24.75 -6.34
N GLU A 49 0.00 24.02 -7.45
CA GLU A 49 -0.19 24.54 -8.81
C GLU A 49 -1.62 25.05 -9.04
N THR A 50 -2.60 24.38 -8.44
CA THR A 50 -4.02 24.74 -8.56
C THR A 50 -4.50 25.72 -7.48
N GLY A 51 -3.65 26.05 -6.50
CA GLY A 51 -4.02 26.89 -5.36
C GLY A 51 -5.10 26.26 -4.46
N ARG A 52 -5.27 24.95 -4.52
CA ARG A 52 -6.29 24.21 -3.76
C ARG A 52 -5.73 23.72 -2.42
N PRO A 53 -6.55 23.60 -1.37
CA PRO A 53 -6.15 22.92 -0.14
C PRO A 53 -5.80 21.45 -0.42
N ARG A 54 -4.63 21.00 0.06
CA ARG A 54 -4.15 19.62 -0.13
C ARG A 54 -5.18 18.56 0.29
N GLY A 55 -5.86 18.76 1.42
CA GLY A 55 -6.86 17.80 1.93
C GLY A 55 -8.07 17.63 1.00
N GLU A 56 -8.43 18.66 0.22
CA GLU A 56 -9.50 18.53 -0.78
C GLU A 56 -9.05 17.65 -1.96
N VAL A 57 -7.81 17.85 -2.42
CA VAL A 57 -7.21 17.03 -3.48
C VAL A 57 -7.07 15.57 -3.00
N GLU A 58 -6.60 15.34 -1.78
CA GLU A 58 -6.49 13.99 -1.20
C GLU A 58 -7.84 13.27 -1.14
N THR A 59 -8.91 13.98 -0.75
CA THR A 59 -10.28 13.44 -0.71
C THR A 59 -10.79 13.07 -2.10
N GLU A 60 -10.51 13.90 -3.10
CA GLU A 60 -10.88 13.65 -4.49
C GLU A 60 -10.14 12.42 -5.05
N VAL A 61 -8.84 12.33 -4.83
CA VAL A 61 -8.01 11.18 -5.23
C VAL A 61 -8.50 9.89 -4.56
N ALA A 62 -8.78 9.92 -3.26
CA ALA A 62 -9.30 8.76 -2.54
C ALA A 62 -10.66 8.29 -3.08
N ARG A 63 -11.54 9.23 -3.44
CA ARG A 63 -12.83 8.92 -4.08
C ARG A 63 -12.62 8.26 -5.44
N ALA A 64 -11.77 8.83 -6.29
CA ALA A 64 -11.49 8.31 -7.62
C ALA A 64 -10.88 6.88 -7.56
N ALA A 65 -9.88 6.67 -6.71
CA ALA A 65 -9.25 5.36 -6.51
C ALA A 65 -10.26 4.29 -6.04
N SER A 66 -11.22 4.67 -5.18
CA SER A 66 -12.27 3.76 -4.71
C SER A 66 -13.34 3.45 -5.77
N GLN A 67 -13.44 4.25 -6.83
CA GLN A 67 -14.36 4.00 -7.94
C GLN A 67 -13.75 3.07 -8.99
N ASP A 68 -12.43 3.12 -9.17
CA ASP A 68 -11.71 2.24 -10.10
C ASP A 68 -11.56 0.81 -9.57
N ASP A 69 -11.67 0.59 -8.25
CA ASP A 69 -11.62 -0.73 -7.60
C ASP A 69 -12.92 -1.56 -7.75
N ARG A 70 -13.99 -1.03 -8.37
CA ARG A 70 -15.29 -1.69 -8.55
C ARG A 70 -15.52 -2.16 -9.98
#